data_AF-A0A820II05-F1
#
_entry.id   AF-A0A820II05-F1
#
_cell.length_a   1.000
_cell.length_b   1.000
_cell.length_c   1.000
_cell.angle_alpha   90.00
_cell.angle_beta   90.00
_cell.angle_gamma   90.00
#
_symmetry.space_group_name_H-M   'P 1'
#
loop_
_entity.id
_entity.type
_entity.pdbx_description
1 polymer ?
#
loop_
_entity_poly.entity_id
_entity_poly.type
_entity_poly.pdbx_seq_one_letter_code
_entity_poly.pdbx_strand_id
1 'polypeptide(L)'
;EKRNPHLFDLAQGLVFRCHIIYYKQISSNHLLSDKDLLIFNFHHALFDFPSMEVFHHDLNQAYTTGQLLYDDNTNLRYLDYAVIEQQMSMTGASMFWLDALHNCKLDQTLSLPFDRYRLSSEHRTGRGTSISFDFGQDLSHDFLIHASSNNISIEHLTFAIYFIFLFKLTNGQTDLCLAMNINNNRYRDELKSIIGLFQNVIPLRCQFDPHWYFHQLLEHIQEIITKSMKFSYFPLQRILNQHPHVSKHAFLDTSLEYISYNNNNIMMIGDSQLVPGSFLFSINEDEILS
;
A
#
# COMPACT_ATOMS: atom_id res chain seq x y z
N GLU A 1 16.66 2.43 -27.74
CA GLU A 1 16.07 1.30 -26.98
C GLU A 1 14.61 1.14 -27.39
N LYS A 2 14.13 -0.07 -27.67
CA LYS A 2 12.70 -0.30 -27.90
C LYS A 2 11.98 -0.12 -26.56
N ARG A 3 11.05 0.84 -26.47
CA ARG A 3 10.20 1.03 -25.29
C ARG A 3 9.43 -0.28 -25.04
N ASN A 4 9.47 -0.78 -23.81
CA ASN A 4 8.65 -1.92 -23.42
C ASN A 4 7.18 -1.48 -23.44
N PRO A 5 6.32 -2.02 -24.33
CA PRO A 5 4.93 -1.59 -24.47
C PRO A 5 4.09 -1.88 -23.21
N HIS A 6 4.57 -2.76 -22.33
CA HIS A 6 3.89 -3.09 -21.07
C HIS A 6 4.16 -2.07 -19.95
N LEU A 7 5.15 -1.18 -20.10
CA LEU A 7 5.33 -0.09 -19.15
C LEU A 7 4.39 1.07 -19.46
N PHE A 8 3.89 1.73 -18.43
CA PHE A 8 3.11 2.97 -18.59
C PHE A 8 4.06 4.13 -18.92
N ASP A 9 3.62 5.04 -19.80
CA ASP A 9 4.32 6.31 -20.05
C ASP A 9 3.55 7.44 -19.35
N LEU A 10 4.02 7.80 -18.16
CA LEU A 10 3.42 8.86 -17.34
C LEU A 10 3.39 10.21 -18.06
N ALA A 11 4.36 10.48 -18.95
CA ALA A 11 4.41 11.74 -19.67
C ALA A 11 3.30 11.85 -20.74
N GLN A 12 2.72 10.72 -21.16
CA GLN A 12 1.64 10.67 -22.14
C GLN A 12 0.25 10.51 -21.50
N GLY A 13 0.16 10.43 -20.16
CA GLY A 13 -1.11 10.27 -19.45
C GLY A 13 -1.76 8.89 -19.60
N LEU A 14 -1.09 7.93 -20.27
CA LEU A 14 -1.55 6.55 -20.39
C LEU A 14 -1.16 5.80 -19.12
N VAL A 15 -2.05 5.83 -18.13
CA VAL A 15 -1.82 5.33 -16.75
C VAL A 15 -2.88 4.34 -16.27
N PHE A 16 -3.79 3.99 -17.18
CA PHE A 16 -4.84 3.01 -16.98
C PHE A 16 -4.92 2.11 -18.22
N ARG A 17 -5.11 0.81 -18.00
CA ARG A 17 -5.43 -0.16 -19.05
C ARG A 17 -6.54 -1.07 -18.55
N CYS A 18 -7.41 -1.43 -19.48
CA CYS A 18 -8.41 -2.46 -19.28
C CYS A 18 -8.13 -3.58 -20.29
N HIS A 19 -8.03 -4.82 -19.81
CA HIS A 19 -7.87 -6.00 -20.63
C HIS A 19 -9.05 -6.93 -20.40
N ILE A 20 -9.52 -7.54 -21.48
CA ILE A 20 -10.51 -8.61 -21.44
C ILE A 20 -9.83 -9.86 -21.96
N ILE A 21 -9.86 -10.93 -21.17
CA ILE A 21 -9.39 -12.25 -21.58
C ILE A 21 -10.62 -13.12 -21.78
N TYR A 22 -10.84 -13.53 -23.02
CA TYR A 22 -11.94 -14.41 -23.38
C TYR A 22 -11.54 -15.86 -23.15
N TYR A 23 -12.33 -16.60 -22.38
CA TYR A 23 -12.14 -18.04 -22.18
C TYR A 23 -12.50 -18.82 -23.46
N LYS A 24 -13.52 -18.36 -24.19
CA LYS A 24 -13.89 -18.92 -25.49
C LYS A 24 -14.66 -17.88 -26.30
N GLN A 25 -14.42 -17.81 -27.61
CA GLN A 25 -15.19 -16.94 -28.49
C GLN A 25 -16.64 -17.45 -28.57
N ILE A 26 -17.57 -16.70 -27.96
CA ILE A 26 -19.00 -17.00 -28.00
C ILE A 26 -19.58 -16.37 -29.27
N SER A 27 -20.28 -17.17 -30.08
CA SER A 27 -20.97 -16.72 -31.30
C SER A 27 -22.39 -16.18 -31.04
N SER A 28 -22.69 -15.79 -29.80
CA SER A 28 -24.01 -15.33 -29.35
C SER A 28 -24.01 -13.84 -29.05
N ASN A 29 -25.19 -13.23 -28.91
CA ASN A 29 -25.35 -11.80 -28.61
C ASN A 29 -24.76 -11.35 -27.24
N HIS A 30 -24.20 -12.29 -26.45
CA HIS A 30 -23.48 -11.98 -25.22
C HIS A 30 -21.99 -11.76 -25.53
N LEU A 31 -21.51 -10.55 -25.22
CA LEU A 31 -20.11 -10.14 -25.44
C LEU A 31 -19.14 -10.72 -24.41
N LEU A 32 -19.62 -11.25 -23.27
CA LEU A 32 -18.80 -11.81 -22.18
C LEU A 32 -19.45 -13.07 -21.57
N SER A 33 -18.61 -14.01 -21.12
CA SER A 33 -18.95 -15.20 -20.30
C SER A 33 -18.61 -14.97 -18.83
N ASP A 34 -19.23 -15.76 -17.95
CA ASP A 34 -18.84 -15.95 -16.53
C ASP A 34 -17.39 -16.41 -16.30
N LYS A 35 -16.74 -16.96 -17.33
CA LYS A 35 -15.34 -17.40 -17.31
C LYS A 35 -14.36 -16.37 -17.87
N ASP A 36 -14.85 -15.30 -18.48
CA ASP A 36 -13.98 -14.27 -19.04
C ASP A 36 -13.39 -13.44 -17.89
N LEU A 37 -12.14 -13.01 -18.06
CA LEU A 37 -11.45 -12.20 -17.07
C LEU A 37 -11.41 -10.75 -17.51
N LEU A 38 -11.83 -9.86 -16.62
CA LEU A 38 -11.66 -8.43 -16.78
C LEU A 38 -10.53 -7.97 -15.87
N ILE A 39 -9.50 -7.37 -16.46
CA ILE A 39 -8.31 -6.90 -15.73
C ILE A 39 -8.24 -5.38 -15.86
N PHE A 40 -8.40 -4.70 -14.73
CA PHE A 40 -8.09 -3.28 -14.61
C PHE A 40 -6.68 -3.11 -14.07
N ASN A 41 -5.86 -2.34 -14.78
CA ASN A 41 -4.49 -2.08 -14.41
C ASN A 41 -4.27 -0.56 -14.31
N PHE A 42 -3.89 -0.10 -13.13
CA PHE A 42 -3.66 1.30 -12.83
C PHE A 42 -2.19 1.53 -12.45
N HIS A 43 -1.62 2.65 -12.89
CA HIS A 43 -0.32 3.08 -12.39
C HIS A 43 -0.48 3.73 -11.02
N HIS A 44 0.23 3.20 -10.01
CA HIS A 44 0.11 3.61 -8.60
C HIS A 44 0.36 5.11 -8.35
N ALA A 45 1.13 5.80 -9.22
CA ALA A 45 1.36 7.25 -9.16
C ALA A 45 0.08 8.12 -9.16
N LEU A 46 -1.06 7.57 -9.60
CA LEU A 46 -2.34 8.28 -9.67
C LEU A 46 -3.47 7.56 -8.93
N PHE A 47 -3.17 6.43 -8.31
CA PHE A 47 -4.17 5.51 -7.83
C PHE A 47 -3.67 4.81 -6.57
N ASP A 48 -4.39 4.98 -5.46
CA ASP A 48 -4.16 4.27 -4.21
C ASP A 48 -5.25 3.24 -3.95
N PHE A 49 -5.12 2.44 -2.89
CA PHE A 49 -6.10 1.41 -2.59
C PHE A 49 -7.54 1.98 -2.41
N PRO A 50 -7.79 3.05 -1.61
CA PRO A 50 -9.13 3.62 -1.49
C PRO A 50 -9.73 4.13 -2.81
N SER A 51 -8.90 4.52 -3.79
CA SER A 51 -9.38 4.88 -5.13
C SER A 51 -10.10 3.73 -5.83
N MET A 52 -9.84 2.46 -5.46
CA MET A 52 -10.57 1.30 -5.99
C MET A 52 -12.06 1.39 -5.67
N GLU A 53 -12.43 1.81 -4.46
CA GLU A 53 -13.83 1.91 -4.05
C GLU A 53 -14.57 3.01 -4.83
N VAL A 54 -13.91 4.16 -5.03
CA VAL A 54 -14.43 5.26 -5.85
C VAL A 54 -14.62 4.80 -7.30
N PHE A 55 -13.60 4.18 -7.88
CA PHE A 55 -13.66 3.64 -9.24
C PHE A 55 -14.79 2.61 -9.39
N HIS A 56 -14.95 1.71 -8.42
CA HIS A 56 -16.01 0.71 -8.45
C HIS A 56 -17.41 1.35 -8.39
N HIS A 57 -17.59 2.31 -7.49
CA HIS A 57 -18.85 3.04 -7.35
C HIS A 57 -19.21 3.75 -8.65
N ASP A 58 -18.28 4.52 -9.22
CA ASP A 58 -18.50 5.33 -10.41
C ASP A 58 -18.77 4.46 -11.64
N LEU A 59 -18.01 3.37 -11.80
CA LEU A 59 -18.21 2.44 -12.90
C LEU A 59 -19.59 1.78 -12.83
N ASN A 60 -20.01 1.32 -11.64
CA ASN A 60 -21.33 0.72 -11.48
C ASN A 60 -22.45 1.71 -11.83
N GLN A 61 -22.36 2.94 -11.30
CA GLN A 61 -23.36 3.98 -11.54
C GLN A 61 -23.46 4.35 -13.02
N ALA A 62 -22.32 4.46 -13.72
CA ALA A 62 -22.30 4.73 -15.15
C ALA A 62 -23.02 3.66 -15.97
N TYR A 63 -22.85 2.38 -15.62
CA TYR A 63 -23.52 1.27 -16.29
C TYR A 63 -24.99 1.11 -15.91
N THR A 64 -25.38 1.43 -14.68
CA THR A 64 -26.78 1.37 -14.24
C THR A 64 -27.61 2.52 -14.82
N THR A 65 -27.07 3.74 -14.84
CA THR A 65 -27.82 4.94 -15.23
C THR A 65 -27.61 5.37 -16.68
N GLY A 66 -26.53 4.90 -17.30
CA GLY A 66 -26.08 5.40 -18.61
C GLY A 66 -25.52 6.83 -18.57
N GLN A 67 -25.29 7.40 -17.38
CA GLN A 67 -24.77 8.74 -17.19
C GLN A 67 -23.40 8.71 -16.53
N LEU A 68 -22.48 9.53 -17.02
CA LEU A 68 -21.20 9.75 -16.36
C LEU A 68 -21.41 10.62 -15.12
N LEU A 69 -20.85 10.22 -13.98
CA LEU A 69 -20.95 10.95 -12.71
C LEU A 69 -20.06 12.20 -12.61
N TYR A 70 -19.57 12.72 -13.73
CA TYR A 70 -18.56 13.77 -13.72
C TYR A 70 -19.18 15.16 -13.92
N ASP A 71 -19.20 15.96 -12.86
CA ASP A 71 -19.41 17.42 -12.93
C ASP A 71 -18.07 18.15 -12.75
N ASP A 72 -17.57 18.73 -13.84
CA ASP A 72 -16.29 19.45 -13.91
C ASP A 72 -16.24 20.71 -13.02
N ASN A 73 -17.41 21.28 -12.68
CA ASN A 73 -17.51 22.63 -12.13
C ASN A 73 -17.61 22.70 -10.59
N THR A 74 -17.86 21.57 -9.92
CA THR A 74 -18.14 21.55 -8.46
C THR A 74 -17.24 20.62 -7.66
N ASN A 75 -16.49 19.72 -8.32
CA ASN A 75 -15.72 18.69 -7.65
C ASN A 75 -14.25 19.09 -7.41
N LEU A 76 -13.81 18.93 -6.17
CA LEU A 76 -12.40 19.05 -5.79
C LEU A 76 -11.58 17.99 -6.54
N ARG A 77 -10.46 18.36 -7.14
CA ARG A 77 -9.57 17.45 -7.87
C ARG A 77 -8.37 17.09 -7.02
N TYR A 78 -7.72 15.98 -7.36
CA TYR A 78 -6.44 15.61 -6.75
C TYR A 78 -5.37 16.71 -6.90
N LEU A 79 -5.41 17.47 -8.01
CA LEU A 79 -4.50 18.60 -8.21
C LEU A 79 -4.69 19.71 -7.16
N ASP A 80 -5.94 19.99 -6.76
CA ASP A 80 -6.23 20.98 -5.74
C ASP A 80 -5.66 20.53 -4.39
N TYR A 81 -5.84 19.25 -4.05
CA TYR A 81 -5.20 18.63 -2.88
C TYR A 81 -3.68 18.80 -2.91
N ALA A 82 -3.03 18.47 -4.03
CA ALA A 82 -1.57 18.54 -4.17
C ALA A 82 -1.04 19.97 -4.00
N VAL A 83 -1.74 20.98 -4.54
CA VAL A 83 -1.37 22.39 -4.36
C VAL A 83 -1.52 22.81 -2.91
N ILE A 84 -2.63 22.43 -2.26
CA ILE A 84 -2.87 22.74 -0.85
C ILE A 84 -1.79 22.10 0.03
N GLU A 85 -1.48 20.81 -0.16
CA GLU A 85 -0.45 20.08 0.58
C GLU A 85 0.93 20.77 0.47
N GLN A 86 1.30 21.24 -0.74
CA GLN A 86 2.55 21.97 -0.93
C GLN A 86 2.63 23.27 -0.11
N GLN A 87 1.51 23.97 0.04
CA GLN A 87 1.40 25.24 0.75
C GLN A 87 1.20 25.10 2.27
N MET A 88 0.84 23.90 2.75
CA MET A 88 0.66 23.68 4.19
C MET A 88 1.96 23.91 4.96
N SER A 89 1.85 24.65 6.06
CA SER A 89 2.94 24.77 7.03
C SER A 89 3.14 23.43 7.73
N MET A 90 4.34 22.88 7.60
CA MET A 90 4.68 21.56 8.15
C MET A 90 5.83 21.63 9.17
N THR A 91 6.06 22.79 9.80
CA THR A 91 7.18 22.98 10.75
C THR A 91 7.14 22.00 11.92
N GLY A 92 5.96 21.77 12.52
CA GLY A 92 5.81 20.83 13.62
C GLY A 92 6.14 19.39 13.22
N ALA A 93 5.64 18.95 12.07
CA ALA A 93 5.97 17.64 11.52
C ALA A 93 7.46 17.51 11.17
N SER A 94 8.04 18.55 10.58
CA SER A 94 9.45 18.62 10.26
C SER A 94 10.32 18.43 11.51
N MET A 95 10.00 19.11 12.62
CA MET A 95 10.72 18.96 13.88
C MET A 95 10.55 17.56 14.49
N PHE A 96 9.33 17.02 14.44
CA PHE A 96 9.06 15.67 14.94
C PHE A 96 9.90 14.61 14.19
N TRP A 97 9.93 14.65 12.86
CA TRP A 97 10.66 13.66 12.07
C TRP A 97 12.17 13.75 12.24
N LEU A 98 12.71 14.96 12.41
CA LEU A 98 14.12 15.15 12.78
C LEU A 98 14.47 14.49 14.12
N ASP A 99 13.60 14.61 15.12
CA ASP A 99 13.79 14.02 16.45
C ASP A 99 13.59 12.50 16.43
N ALA A 100 12.50 12.02 15.84
CA ALA A 100 12.16 10.60 15.76
C ALA A 100 13.24 9.76 15.05
N LEU A 101 13.94 10.37 14.09
CA LEU A 101 14.98 9.72 13.29
C LEU A 101 16.39 10.19 13.67
N HIS A 102 16.54 10.88 14.81
CA HIS A 102 17.83 11.38 15.26
C HIS A 102 18.84 10.25 15.45
N ASN A 103 20.00 10.33 14.80
CA ASN A 103 21.01 9.25 14.74
C ASN A 103 20.53 7.93 14.10
N CYS A 104 19.36 7.90 13.46
CA CYS A 104 18.94 6.74 12.70
C CYS A 104 19.77 6.65 11.41
N LYS A 105 20.39 5.49 11.18
CA LYS A 105 21.13 5.22 9.95
C LYS A 105 20.19 4.62 8.91
N LEU A 106 19.37 5.46 8.30
CA LEU A 106 18.39 5.07 7.28
C LEU A 106 19.07 4.50 6.01
N ASP A 107 20.34 4.82 5.78
CA ASP A 107 21.17 4.26 4.71
C ASP A 107 21.77 2.89 5.07
N GLN A 108 21.80 2.52 6.35
CA GLN A 108 22.32 1.25 6.80
C GLN A 108 21.31 0.14 6.54
N THR A 109 21.70 -0.79 5.68
CA THR A 109 20.93 -2.00 5.42
C THR A 109 20.80 -2.87 6.67
N LEU A 110 19.61 -3.43 6.88
CA LEU A 110 19.36 -4.49 7.85
C LEU A 110 20.23 -5.71 7.52
N SER A 111 20.74 -6.35 8.56
CA SER A 111 21.58 -7.55 8.47
C SER A 111 20.72 -8.79 8.21
N LEU A 112 19.92 -8.76 7.14
CA LEU A 112 19.03 -9.86 6.76
C LEU A 112 19.83 -11.02 6.14
N PRO A 113 19.40 -12.28 6.35
CA PRO A 113 20.00 -13.44 5.71
C PRO A 113 19.60 -13.46 4.24
N PHE A 114 20.50 -13.02 3.35
CA PHE A 114 20.28 -13.07 1.91
C PHE A 114 20.88 -14.34 1.31
N ASP A 115 20.11 -15.06 0.50
CA ASP A 115 20.58 -16.25 -0.23
C ASP A 115 21.54 -15.90 -1.39
N ARG A 116 21.59 -14.61 -1.79
CA ARG A 116 22.36 -14.12 -2.93
C ARG A 116 22.97 -12.76 -2.62
N TYR A 117 23.99 -12.38 -3.38
CA TYR A 117 24.58 -11.05 -3.27
C TYR A 117 23.53 -9.96 -3.47
N ARG A 118 23.48 -9.04 -2.51
CA ARG A 118 22.56 -7.91 -2.53
C ARG A 118 23.07 -6.85 -3.52
N LEU A 119 22.26 -6.56 -4.54
CA LEU A 119 22.55 -5.47 -5.47
C LEU A 119 22.48 -4.11 -4.76
N SER A 120 23.27 -3.15 -5.24
CA SER A 120 23.17 -1.77 -4.77
C SER A 120 21.79 -1.18 -5.09
N SER A 121 21.42 -0.14 -4.36
CA SER A 121 20.14 0.57 -4.55
C SER A 121 19.93 1.06 -5.98
N GLU A 122 21.01 1.46 -6.65
CA GLU A 122 21.04 1.92 -8.05
C GLU A 122 20.77 0.80 -9.07
N HIS A 123 20.94 -0.46 -8.68
CA HIS A 123 20.76 -1.63 -9.53
C HIS A 123 19.55 -2.48 -9.13
N ARG A 124 18.58 -1.89 -8.40
CA ARG A 124 17.32 -2.55 -8.08
C ARG A 124 16.59 -2.94 -9.35
N THR A 125 16.28 -4.23 -9.48
CA THR A 125 15.72 -4.80 -10.71
C THR A 125 14.20 -4.75 -10.79
N GLY A 126 13.53 -4.43 -9.68
CA GLY A 126 12.07 -4.50 -9.55
C GLY A 126 11.49 -5.92 -9.58
N ARG A 127 12.32 -6.95 -9.74
CA ARG A 127 11.86 -8.35 -9.72
C ARG A 127 11.58 -8.80 -8.29
N GLY A 128 10.46 -9.47 -8.10
CA GLY A 128 10.04 -10.04 -6.82
C GLY A 128 9.12 -11.23 -7.02
N THR A 129 8.80 -11.90 -5.92
CA THR A 129 7.79 -12.96 -5.86
C THR A 129 6.93 -12.71 -4.63
N SER A 130 5.69 -13.18 -4.65
CA SER A 130 4.75 -13.06 -3.56
C SER A 130 4.43 -14.43 -3.00
N ILE A 131 4.50 -14.57 -1.68
CA ILE A 131 4.08 -15.77 -0.96
C ILE A 131 2.90 -15.37 -0.09
N SER A 132 1.78 -16.07 -0.28
CA SER A 132 0.58 -15.90 0.54
C SER A 132 0.42 -17.10 1.46
N PHE A 133 0.00 -16.84 2.70
CA PHE A 133 -0.29 -17.87 3.69
C PHE A 133 -1.42 -17.39 4.59
N ASP A 134 -2.17 -18.35 5.11
CA ASP A 134 -3.31 -18.13 6.01
C ASP A 134 -2.93 -18.58 7.43
N PHE A 135 -3.32 -17.79 8.44
CA PHE A 135 -3.02 -18.10 9.84
C PHE A 135 -4.03 -19.06 10.48
N GLY A 136 -5.13 -19.40 9.80
CA GLY A 136 -6.22 -20.19 10.34
C GLY A 136 -7.16 -19.38 11.23
N GLN A 137 -8.37 -19.89 11.40
CA GLN A 137 -9.42 -19.22 12.19
C GLN A 137 -9.06 -19.14 13.68
N ASP A 138 -8.53 -20.23 14.26
CA ASP A 138 -8.23 -20.32 15.69
C ASP A 138 -7.17 -19.28 16.11
N LEU A 139 -6.03 -19.26 15.42
CA LEU A 139 -4.96 -18.31 15.70
C LEU A 139 -5.42 -16.86 15.46
N SER A 140 -6.19 -16.62 14.40
CA SER A 140 -6.74 -15.29 14.12
C SER A 140 -7.70 -14.84 15.23
N HIS A 141 -8.52 -15.75 15.75
CA HIS A 141 -9.44 -15.47 16.86
C HIS A 141 -8.69 -15.14 18.15
N ASP A 142 -7.69 -15.95 18.51
CA ASP A 142 -6.85 -15.70 19.69
C ASP A 142 -6.08 -14.37 19.56
N PHE A 143 -5.62 -14.04 18.35
CA PHE A 143 -4.96 -12.77 18.06
C PHE A 143 -5.88 -11.57 18.32
N LEU A 144 -7.14 -11.66 17.88
CA LEU A 144 -8.16 -10.64 18.12
C LEU A 144 -8.49 -10.51 19.61
N ILE A 145 -8.65 -11.63 20.31
CA ILE A 145 -8.90 -11.63 21.77
C ILE A 145 -7.73 -11.00 22.50
N HIS A 146 -6.49 -11.35 22.14
CA HIS A 146 -5.31 -10.78 22.78
C HIS A 146 -5.24 -9.27 22.57
N ALA A 147 -5.50 -8.79 21.35
CA ALA A 147 -5.51 -7.37 21.06
C ALA A 147 -6.59 -6.63 21.88
N SER A 148 -7.81 -7.16 21.90
CA SER A 148 -8.93 -6.60 22.66
C SER A 148 -8.65 -6.59 24.17
N SER A 149 -8.18 -7.69 24.74
CA SER A 149 -7.94 -7.84 26.18
C SER A 149 -6.84 -6.90 26.71
N ASN A 150 -5.92 -6.48 25.85
CA ASN A 150 -4.83 -5.56 26.19
C ASN A 150 -5.10 -4.11 25.73
N ASN A 151 -6.31 -3.80 25.22
CA ASN A 151 -6.67 -2.49 24.68
C ASN A 151 -5.69 -1.97 23.61
N ILE A 152 -5.22 -2.85 22.72
CA ILE A 152 -4.34 -2.53 21.61
C ILE A 152 -5.03 -2.77 20.28
N SER A 153 -4.62 -2.04 19.23
CA SER A 153 -5.06 -2.33 17.87
C SER A 153 -4.34 -3.58 17.34
N ILE A 154 -5.01 -4.27 16.42
CA ILE A 154 -4.45 -5.40 15.66
C ILE A 154 -3.19 -4.94 14.91
N GLU A 155 -3.22 -3.72 14.39
CA GLU A 155 -2.08 -3.07 13.75
C GLU A 155 -0.87 -3.00 14.68
N HIS A 156 -1.01 -2.42 15.88
CA HIS A 156 0.11 -2.31 16.85
C HIS A 156 0.68 -3.68 17.20
N LEU A 157 -0.19 -4.67 17.43
CA LEU A 157 0.24 -6.04 17.73
C LEU A 157 1.02 -6.67 16.56
N THR A 158 0.56 -6.43 15.33
CA THR A 158 1.22 -6.90 14.10
C THR A 158 2.60 -6.27 13.93
N PHE A 159 2.73 -4.95 14.15
CA PHE A 159 4.03 -4.28 14.13
C PHE A 159 4.98 -4.81 15.21
N ALA A 160 4.50 -5.03 16.44
CA ALA A 160 5.32 -5.58 17.52
C ALA A 160 5.89 -6.96 17.16
N ILE A 161 5.06 -7.86 16.62
CA ILE A 161 5.50 -9.18 16.15
C ILE A 161 6.50 -9.05 15.01
N TYR A 162 6.27 -8.11 14.09
CA TYR A 162 7.16 -7.91 12.96
C TYR A 162 8.54 -7.37 13.39
N PHE A 163 8.61 -6.45 14.35
CA PHE A 163 9.89 -6.01 14.93
C PHE A 163 10.62 -7.16 15.65
N ILE A 164 9.91 -8.02 16.38
CA ILE A 164 10.50 -9.24 16.98
C ILE A 164 11.04 -10.18 15.91
N PHE A 165 10.27 -10.38 14.83
CA PHE A 165 10.67 -11.20 13.70
C PHE A 165 11.96 -10.66 13.08
N LEU A 166 12.03 -9.37 12.79
CA LEU A 166 13.23 -8.72 12.26
C LEU A 166 14.42 -8.81 13.22
N PHE A 167 14.21 -8.63 14.52
CA PHE A 167 15.29 -8.79 15.52
C PHE A 167 15.87 -10.18 15.53
N LYS A 168 15.03 -11.22 15.50
CA LYS A 168 15.48 -12.61 15.39
C LYS A 168 16.19 -12.87 14.08
N LEU A 169 15.65 -12.35 12.98
CA LEU A 169 16.17 -12.55 11.63
C LEU A 169 17.52 -11.87 11.41
N THR A 170 17.73 -10.72 12.05
CA THR A 170 18.98 -9.94 11.97
C THR A 170 20.01 -10.33 13.02
N ASN A 171 19.78 -11.43 13.75
CA ASN A 171 20.63 -11.92 14.82
C ASN A 171 20.88 -10.87 15.94
N GLY A 172 19.83 -10.12 16.30
CA GLY A 172 19.82 -9.28 17.48
C GLY A 172 19.97 -7.76 17.25
N GLN A 173 19.69 -7.23 16.05
CA GLN A 173 19.69 -5.77 15.87
C GLN A 173 18.55 -5.11 16.65
N THR A 174 18.88 -4.14 17.50
CA THR A 174 17.94 -3.49 18.45
C THR A 174 17.50 -2.09 18.04
N ASP A 175 18.09 -1.52 16.98
CA ASP A 175 17.66 -0.27 16.35
C ASP A 175 17.20 -0.62 14.93
N LEU A 176 15.88 -0.75 14.77
CA LEU A 176 15.24 -1.20 13.54
C LEU A 176 14.38 -0.07 12.97
N CYS A 177 14.45 0.15 11.66
CA CYS A 177 13.57 1.07 10.96
C CYS A 177 12.94 0.36 9.77
N LEU A 178 11.63 0.51 9.61
CA LEU A 178 10.85 -0.09 8.52
C LEU A 178 9.90 0.94 7.93
N ALA A 179 9.48 0.72 6.69
CA ALA A 179 8.49 1.56 6.04
C ALA A 179 7.09 1.17 6.52
N MET A 180 6.34 2.14 7.03
CA MET A 180 4.92 2.01 7.34
C MET A 180 4.11 2.74 6.27
N ASN A 181 3.25 1.99 5.59
CA ASN A 181 2.34 2.53 4.59
C ASN A 181 1.12 3.17 5.28
N ILE A 182 0.83 4.43 4.93
CA ILE A 182 -0.23 5.23 5.52
C ILE A 182 -1.30 5.51 4.47
N ASN A 183 -2.47 4.91 4.65
CA ASN A 183 -3.59 5.04 3.72
C ASN A 183 -4.61 6.12 4.11
N ASN A 184 -4.35 6.88 5.18
CA ASN A 184 -5.34 7.78 5.81
C ASN A 184 -5.15 9.29 5.53
N ASN A 185 -4.57 9.68 4.39
CA ASN A 185 -4.46 11.12 4.07
C ASN A 185 -5.71 11.70 3.41
N ARG A 186 -6.82 10.94 3.37
CA ARG A 186 -8.16 11.43 3.00
C ARG A 186 -8.89 11.96 4.24
N TYR A 187 -8.27 12.93 4.91
CA TYR A 187 -8.69 13.45 6.22
C TYR A 187 -9.94 14.34 6.18
N ARG A 188 -10.42 14.71 5.00
CA ARG A 188 -11.72 15.38 4.81
C ARG A 188 -12.63 14.52 3.95
N ASP A 189 -13.93 14.64 4.17
CA ASP A 189 -14.92 13.84 3.46
C ASP A 189 -14.90 14.11 1.95
N GLU A 190 -14.63 15.35 1.53
CA GLU A 190 -14.51 15.72 0.12
C GLU A 190 -13.32 15.03 -0.57
N LEU A 191 -12.32 14.58 0.19
CA LEU A 191 -11.19 13.84 -0.36
C LEU A 191 -11.52 12.36 -0.58
N LYS A 192 -12.55 11.81 0.07
CA LYS A 192 -12.86 10.37 0.00
C LYS A 192 -13.37 9.94 -1.37
N SER A 193 -14.00 10.82 -2.12
CA SER A 193 -14.57 10.56 -3.45
C SER A 193 -13.61 10.85 -4.60
N ILE A 194 -12.32 11.08 -4.35
CA ILE A 194 -11.35 11.50 -5.37
C ILE A 194 -10.44 10.34 -5.74
N ILE A 195 -10.34 9.96 -7.02
CA ILE A 195 -9.26 9.07 -7.46
C ILE A 195 -7.93 9.83 -7.42
N GLY A 196 -6.93 9.28 -6.73
CA GLY A 196 -5.62 9.90 -6.55
C GLY A 196 -4.68 9.09 -5.67
N LEU A 197 -3.43 9.53 -5.55
CA LEU A 197 -2.43 8.91 -4.67
C LEU A 197 -2.37 9.66 -3.34
N PHE A 198 -3.20 9.29 -2.38
CA PHE A 198 -3.15 9.88 -1.03
C PHE A 198 -2.27 9.07 -0.08
N GLN A 199 -1.93 7.83 -0.43
CA GLN A 199 -1.02 7.01 0.36
C GLN A 199 0.31 7.73 0.57
N ASN A 200 0.78 7.76 1.82
CA ASN A 200 2.13 8.18 2.17
C ASN A 200 2.89 7.02 2.81
N VAL A 201 4.20 7.12 2.85
CA VAL A 201 5.07 6.14 3.51
C VAL A 201 5.92 6.86 4.53
N ILE A 202 5.92 6.38 5.76
CA ILE A 202 6.72 6.97 6.83
C ILE A 202 7.70 5.94 7.41
N PRO A 203 8.91 6.36 7.84
CA PRO A 203 9.79 5.49 8.59
C PRO A 203 9.20 5.26 9.98
N LEU A 204 9.09 4.01 10.38
CA LEU A 204 8.79 3.63 11.75
C LEU A 204 10.06 3.06 12.37
N ARG A 205 10.73 3.86 13.19
CA ARG A 205 11.93 3.44 13.94
C ARG A 205 11.52 2.93 15.31
N CYS A 206 12.02 1.75 15.67
CA CYS A 206 11.88 1.16 16.99
C CYS A 206 13.27 0.87 17.54
N GLN A 207 13.58 1.44 18.70
CA GLN A 207 14.75 1.14 19.50
C GLN A 207 14.28 0.43 20.76
N PHE A 208 14.74 -0.79 20.99
CA PHE A 208 14.24 -1.56 22.14
C PHE A 208 15.34 -2.34 22.85
N ASP A 209 15.09 -2.63 24.13
CA ASP A 209 15.95 -3.48 24.94
C ASP A 209 15.57 -4.96 24.69
N PRO A 210 16.53 -5.82 24.32
CA PRO A 210 16.27 -7.25 24.12
C PRO A 210 15.84 -7.98 25.40
N HIS A 211 15.96 -7.37 26.58
CA HIS A 211 15.48 -7.92 27.86
C HIS A 211 14.05 -7.50 28.20
N TRP A 212 13.40 -6.66 27.38
CA TRP A 212 12.00 -6.30 27.60
C TRP A 212 11.09 -7.53 27.52
N TYR A 213 10.13 -7.57 28.43
CA TYR A 213 8.96 -8.42 28.26
C TYR A 213 8.13 -7.93 27.08
N PHE A 214 7.37 -8.84 26.47
CA PHE A 214 6.55 -8.55 25.30
C PHE A 214 5.62 -7.34 25.49
N HIS A 215 4.99 -7.21 26.66
CA HIS A 215 4.09 -6.08 26.96
C HIS A 215 4.81 -4.72 26.95
N GLN A 216 6.08 -4.67 27.37
CA GLN A 216 6.87 -3.43 27.37
C GLN A 216 7.21 -2.99 25.95
N LEU A 217 7.58 -3.96 25.09
CA LEU A 217 7.77 -3.68 23.67
C LEU A 217 6.46 -3.19 23.04
N LEU A 218 5.34 -3.82 23.37
CA LEU A 218 4.03 -3.47 22.82
C LEU A 218 3.61 -2.04 23.21
N GLU A 219 3.78 -1.65 24.49
CA GLU A 219 3.56 -0.27 24.96
C GLU A 219 4.44 0.72 24.18
N HIS A 220 5.72 0.38 23.98
CA HIS A 220 6.63 1.21 23.20
C HIS A 220 6.18 1.34 21.73
N ILE A 221 5.77 0.25 21.09
CA ILE A 221 5.24 0.24 19.72
C ILE A 221 4.00 1.11 19.59
N GLN A 222 3.06 1.00 20.55
CA GLN A 222 1.87 1.83 20.58
C GLN A 222 2.23 3.32 20.69
N GLU A 223 3.20 3.67 21.53
CA GLU A 223 3.68 5.04 21.69
C GLU A 223 4.27 5.59 20.39
N ILE A 224 5.20 4.87 19.76
CA ILE A 224 5.86 5.35 18.53
C ILE A 224 4.88 5.46 17.36
N ILE A 225 3.95 4.51 17.20
CA ILE A 225 2.94 4.56 16.13
C ILE A 225 1.99 5.72 16.39
N THR A 226 1.46 5.86 17.61
CA THR A 226 0.54 6.95 17.96
C THR A 226 1.16 8.33 17.75
N LYS A 227 2.44 8.50 18.10
CA LYS A 227 3.17 9.76 17.85
C LYS A 227 3.39 9.99 16.36
N SER A 228 3.84 8.96 15.63
CA SER A 228 4.10 9.05 14.18
C SER A 228 2.85 9.36 13.39
N MET A 229 1.70 8.78 13.77
CA MET A 229 0.41 9.00 13.10
C MET A 229 -0.08 10.45 13.19
N LYS A 230 0.33 11.23 14.21
CA LYS A 230 0.01 12.66 14.29
C LYS A 230 0.68 13.49 13.20
N PHE A 231 1.78 12.99 12.64
CA PHE A 231 2.60 13.67 11.65
C PHE A 231 2.79 12.85 10.37
N SER A 232 1.93 11.86 10.15
CA SER A 232 1.99 10.93 9.02
C SER A 232 1.64 11.58 7.67
N TYR A 233 1.04 12.77 7.69
CA TYR A 233 0.80 13.59 6.50
C TYR A 233 2.08 14.23 5.94
N PHE A 234 3.21 14.15 6.66
CA PHE A 234 4.46 14.76 6.20
C PHE A 234 5.08 13.91 5.07
N PRO A 235 5.30 14.47 3.87
CA PRO A 235 5.73 13.69 2.72
C PRO A 235 7.08 12.99 2.96
N LEU A 236 7.17 11.71 2.56
CA LEU A 236 8.41 10.94 2.65
C LEU A 236 9.63 11.69 2.10
N GLN A 237 9.48 12.32 0.93
CA GLN A 237 10.58 13.06 0.30
C GLN A 237 11.08 14.22 1.18
N ARG A 238 10.20 14.86 1.96
CA ARG A 238 10.60 15.90 2.91
C ARG A 238 11.35 15.30 4.10
N ILE A 239 10.94 14.12 4.60
CA ILE A 239 11.69 13.36 5.62
C ILE A 239 13.09 13.03 5.10
N LEU A 240 13.18 12.44 3.91
CA LEU A 240 14.47 12.08 3.28
C LEU A 240 15.40 13.28 3.13
N ASN A 241 14.88 14.43 2.71
CA ASN A 241 15.68 15.65 2.54
C ASN A 241 16.25 16.19 3.87
N GLN A 242 15.69 15.82 5.01
CA GLN A 242 16.24 16.13 6.34
C GLN A 242 17.46 15.26 6.70
N HIS A 243 17.65 14.14 5.98
CA HIS A 243 18.73 13.19 6.20
C HIS A 243 19.58 13.03 4.92
N PRO A 244 20.43 14.03 4.58
CA PRO A 244 21.08 14.14 3.27
C PRO A 244 22.07 13.01 2.95
N HIS A 245 22.45 12.19 3.93
CA HIS A 245 23.29 10.99 3.74
C HIS A 245 22.51 9.78 3.21
N VAL A 246 21.18 9.84 3.22
CA VAL A 246 20.31 8.75 2.78
C VAL A 246 20.13 8.83 1.26
N SER A 247 20.45 7.73 0.57
CA SER A 247 20.16 7.62 -0.85
C SER A 247 18.66 7.79 -1.07
N LYS A 248 18.26 8.69 -1.98
CA LYS A 248 16.84 8.87 -2.38
C LYS A 248 16.19 7.59 -2.92
N HIS A 249 16.99 6.56 -3.25
CA HIS A 249 16.55 5.31 -3.88
C HIS A 249 16.51 4.10 -2.93
N ALA A 250 17.11 4.19 -1.75
CA ALA A 250 17.08 3.14 -0.73
C ALA A 250 16.79 3.76 0.62
N PHE A 251 15.50 3.88 0.90
CA PHE A 251 15.07 4.43 2.17
C PHE A 251 15.04 3.36 3.26
N LEU A 252 14.41 2.21 2.98
CA LEU A 252 14.24 1.13 3.96
C LEU A 252 14.22 -0.23 3.26
N ASP A 253 14.70 -1.24 3.97
CA ASP A 253 14.87 -2.60 3.46
C ASP A 253 13.60 -3.43 3.49
N THR A 254 12.68 -3.04 4.37
CA THR A 254 11.43 -3.71 4.57
C THR A 254 10.30 -2.71 4.82
N SER A 255 9.10 -3.11 4.42
CA SER A 255 7.85 -2.41 4.66
C SER A 255 6.85 -3.35 5.29
N LEU A 256 6.06 -2.85 6.22
CA LEU A 256 4.88 -3.55 6.73
C LEU A 256 3.65 -2.68 6.48
N GLU A 257 2.61 -3.33 6.00
CA GLU A 257 1.31 -2.71 5.80
C GLU A 257 0.25 -3.59 6.45
N TYR A 258 -0.56 -2.97 7.30
CA TYR A 258 -1.76 -3.59 7.85
C TYR A 258 -2.96 -2.99 7.14
N ILE A 259 -3.77 -3.84 6.53
CA ILE A 259 -4.99 -3.40 5.85
C ILE A 259 -6.13 -4.29 6.30
N SER A 260 -7.21 -3.66 6.74
CA SER A 260 -8.47 -4.31 7.04
C SER A 260 -9.41 -4.08 5.86
N TYR A 261 -9.99 -5.15 5.33
CA TYR A 261 -10.96 -5.11 4.25
C TYR A 261 -12.26 -5.75 4.69
N ASN A 262 -13.36 -5.24 4.16
CA ASN A 262 -14.62 -5.96 4.18
C ASN A 262 -14.59 -7.00 3.06
N ASN A 263 -14.88 -8.27 3.38
CA ASN A 263 -14.81 -9.40 2.44
C ASN A 263 -15.77 -9.33 1.23
N ASN A 264 -16.59 -8.28 1.10
CA ASN A 264 -17.47 -8.10 -0.04
C ASN A 264 -16.74 -7.42 -1.20
N ASN A 265 -15.81 -8.14 -1.81
CA ASN A 265 -15.11 -7.69 -3.01
C ASN A 265 -15.92 -7.92 -4.31
N ILE A 266 -17.24 -8.06 -4.21
CA ILE A 266 -18.11 -8.21 -5.36
C ILE A 266 -18.37 -6.81 -5.93
N MET A 267 -18.00 -6.61 -7.18
CA MET A 267 -18.28 -5.38 -7.91
C MET A 267 -19.49 -5.58 -8.80
N MET A 268 -20.50 -4.73 -8.64
CA MET A 268 -21.62 -4.66 -9.58
C MET A 268 -21.23 -3.79 -10.79
N ILE A 269 -21.65 -4.19 -11.99
CA ILE A 269 -21.63 -3.35 -13.18
C ILE A 269 -22.97 -3.51 -13.88
N GLY A 270 -23.90 -2.56 -13.66
CA GLY A 270 -25.26 -2.69 -14.14
C GLY A 270 -25.93 -3.94 -13.55
N ASP A 271 -26.37 -4.85 -14.42
CA ASP A 271 -26.99 -6.12 -14.03
C ASP A 271 -25.99 -7.28 -13.85
N SER A 272 -24.69 -7.03 -14.05
CA SER A 272 -23.63 -8.05 -13.97
C SER A 272 -22.83 -7.96 -12.67
N GLN A 273 -22.27 -9.10 -12.26
CA GLN A 273 -21.39 -9.22 -11.10
C GLN A 273 -19.97 -9.59 -11.55
N LEU A 274 -19.01 -8.76 -11.14
CA LEU A 274 -17.59 -9.09 -11.17
C LEU A 274 -17.18 -9.60 -9.80
N VAL A 275 -16.70 -10.84 -9.78
CA VAL A 275 -16.12 -11.45 -8.60
C VAL A 275 -14.60 -11.44 -8.73
N PRO A 276 -13.84 -11.24 -7.63
CA PRO A 276 -12.39 -11.32 -7.71
C PRO A 276 -11.98 -12.70 -8.21
N GLY A 277 -11.15 -12.74 -9.25
CA GLY A 277 -10.56 -13.98 -9.70
C GLY A 277 -9.72 -14.60 -8.58
N SER A 278 -9.79 -15.91 -8.40
CA SER A 278 -8.84 -16.60 -7.53
C SER A 278 -7.46 -16.52 -8.21
N PHE A 279 -6.43 -16.05 -7.49
CA PHE A 279 -5.04 -16.01 -8.00
C PHE A 279 -4.44 -17.40 -8.30
N LEU A 280 -5.25 -18.46 -8.24
CA LEU A 280 -4.91 -19.86 -8.53
C LEU A 280 -5.13 -20.26 -10.00
N PHE A 281 -5.37 -19.31 -10.90
CA PHE A 281 -5.38 -19.63 -12.32
C PHE A 281 -3.94 -19.89 -12.80
N SER A 282 -3.57 -21.16 -12.91
CA SER A 282 -2.56 -21.58 -13.89
C SER A 282 -3.18 -21.40 -15.27
N ILE A 283 -3.07 -20.21 -15.84
CA ILE A 283 -3.49 -20.00 -17.22
C ILE A 283 -2.42 -20.66 -18.10
N ASN A 284 -2.75 -21.79 -18.72
CA ASN A 284 -1.92 -22.35 -19.79
C ASN A 284 -1.94 -21.35 -20.95
N GLU A 285 -0.76 -20.90 -21.40
CA GLU A 285 -0.63 -19.96 -22.52
C GLU A 285 -1.33 -20.46 -23.80
N ASP A 286 -1.47 -21.78 -23.95
CA ASP A 286 -2.12 -22.42 -25.09
C ASP A 286 -3.66 -22.26 -25.14
N GLU A 287 -4.30 -21.78 -24.05
CA GLU A 287 -5.75 -21.61 -23.97
C GLU A 287 -6.21 -20.14 -24.02
N ILE A 288 -5.27 -19.19 -24.06
CA ILE A 288 -5.56 -17.75 -24.13
C ILE A 288 -5.65 -17.30 -25.58
N LEU A 289 -6.81 -16.78 -25.98
CA LEU A 289 -6.93 -15.99 -27.21
C LEU A 289 -6.66 -14.52 -26.86
N SER A 290 -5.65 -13.93 -27.49
CA SER A 290 -5.21 -12.52 -27.32
C SER A 290 -6.23 -11.51 -27.85
#